data_AF-A0A249A1W5-F1
#
_entry.id   AF-A0A249A1W5-F1
#
_cell.length_a   1.000
_cell.length_b   1.000
_cell.length_c   1.000
_cell.angle_alpha   90.00
_cell.angle_beta   90.00
_cell.angle_gamma   90.00
#
_symmetry.space_group_name_H-M   'P 1'
#
loop_
_entity.id
_entity.type
_entity.pdbx_description
1 polymer ?
#
loop_
_entity_poly.entity_id
_entity_poly.type
_entity_poly.pdbx_seq_one_letter_code
_entity_poly.pdbx_strand_id
1 'polypeptide(L)'
;MGNLSHTSPNTIVEVVGEFPEITSSGYTFDKGPIQLRIGKHTAPNKGFGVKHIEAEHMQEILNLGFTSVNEFVKAIIVENAKIFCEFSDLKGNHRPIILKASIGIVVLERKFLESGTIYSVVTAYRRTNPHGIQIGTMK
;
A
#
# COMPACT_ATOMS: atom_id res chain seq x y z
N MET A 1 -14.55 18.45 29.28
CA MET A 1 -15.04 17.51 28.23
C MET A 1 -13.88 17.26 27.29
N GLY A 2 -13.57 15.98 27.03
CA GLY A 2 -12.24 15.50 26.62
C GLY A 2 -11.71 16.04 25.29
N ASN A 3 -10.41 16.32 25.26
CA ASN A 3 -9.64 16.57 24.05
C ASN A 3 -9.73 15.33 23.14
N LEU A 4 -10.46 15.44 22.02
CA LEU A 4 -10.33 14.50 20.91
C LEU A 4 -8.93 14.70 20.34
N SER A 5 -8.00 13.82 20.69
CA SER A 5 -6.67 13.76 20.10
C SER A 5 -6.81 13.60 18.59
N HIS A 6 -6.65 14.71 17.86
CA HIS A 6 -6.72 14.81 16.40
C HIS A 6 -5.50 14.10 15.82
N THR A 7 -5.57 12.77 15.78
CA THR A 7 -4.44 11.98 15.27
C THR A 7 -4.39 12.18 13.76
N SER A 8 -3.28 12.76 13.28
CA SER A 8 -3.11 13.11 11.87
C SER A 8 -3.28 11.87 10.98
N PRO A 9 -3.98 11.95 9.84
CA PRO A 9 -4.14 10.82 8.92
C PRO A 9 -2.79 10.34 8.36
N ASN A 10 -1.74 11.17 8.40
CA ASN A 10 -0.39 10.80 7.98
C ASN A 10 0.45 10.12 9.07
N THR A 11 -0.08 9.96 10.28
CA THR A 11 0.60 9.24 11.36
C THR A 11 0.85 7.80 10.93
N ILE A 12 2.11 7.38 11.02
CA ILE A 12 2.53 6.01 10.74
C ILE A 12 1.99 5.11 11.85
N VAL A 13 1.24 4.09 11.47
CA VAL A 13 0.82 3.02 12.37
C VAL A 13 1.94 2.01 12.49
N GLU A 14 2.52 1.60 11.36
CA GLU A 14 3.55 0.57 11.30
C GLU A 14 4.38 0.69 10.02
N VAL A 15 5.66 0.31 10.09
CA VAL A 15 6.47 0.00 8.90
C VAL A 15 6.32 -1.49 8.63
N VAL A 16 5.68 -1.83 7.52
CA VAL A 16 5.20 -3.20 7.20
C VAL A 16 6.12 -3.94 6.24
N GLY A 17 7.24 -3.32 5.84
CA GLY A 17 8.24 -3.91 4.98
C GLY A 17 9.16 -2.85 4.38
N GLU A 18 10.03 -3.30 3.48
CA GLU A 18 10.97 -2.44 2.75
C GLU A 18 10.87 -2.75 1.26
N PHE A 19 10.51 -1.75 0.47
CA PHE A 19 10.44 -1.90 -0.97
C PHE A 19 11.87 -2.01 -1.53
N PRO A 20 12.16 -3.00 -2.39
CA PRO A 20 13.50 -3.20 -2.92
C PRO A 20 13.85 -2.16 -4.00
N GLU A 21 15.13 -1.98 -4.24
CA GLU A 21 15.57 -1.26 -5.44
C GLU A 21 15.24 -2.09 -6.69
N ILE A 22 14.60 -1.48 -7.68
CA ILE A 22 14.19 -2.12 -8.93
C ILE A 22 14.46 -1.19 -10.10
N THR A 23 15.09 -1.70 -11.16
CA THR A 23 15.16 -1.03 -12.46
C THR A 23 14.36 -1.83 -13.47
N SER A 24 13.32 -1.22 -14.05
CA SER A 24 12.48 -1.86 -15.08
C SER A 24 11.98 -0.81 -16.06
N SER A 25 11.95 -1.16 -17.35
CA SER A 25 11.44 -0.31 -18.43
C SER A 25 12.05 1.11 -18.45
N GLY A 26 13.34 1.24 -18.10
CA GLY A 26 14.04 2.53 -18.04
C GLY A 26 13.73 3.38 -16.81
N TYR A 27 13.01 2.84 -15.82
CA TYR A 27 12.70 3.52 -14.56
C TYR A 27 13.37 2.84 -13.38
N THR A 28 13.95 3.65 -12.50
CA THR A 28 14.51 3.20 -11.22
C THR A 28 13.57 3.55 -10.07
N PHE A 29 13.24 2.51 -9.30
CA PHE A 29 12.51 2.59 -8.05
C PHE A 29 13.53 2.44 -6.94
N ASP A 30 13.76 3.51 -6.19
CA ASP A 30 14.71 3.48 -5.07
C ASP A 30 14.16 2.62 -3.95
N LYS A 31 15.07 1.95 -3.25
CA LYS A 31 14.76 1.25 -2.01
C LYS A 31 14.13 2.20 -0.98
N GLY A 32 13.15 1.74 -0.20
CA GLY A 32 12.56 2.57 0.85
C GLY A 32 11.51 1.88 1.72
N PRO A 33 11.22 2.39 2.93
CA PRO A 33 10.28 1.75 3.85
C PRO A 33 8.85 1.80 3.32
N ILE A 34 8.11 0.72 3.53
CA ILE A 34 6.67 0.63 3.26
C ILE A 34 5.92 0.97 4.55
N GLN A 35 5.17 2.07 4.52
CA GLN A 35 4.49 2.64 5.69
C GLN A 35 2.98 2.44 5.58
N LEU A 36 2.42 1.78 6.59
CA LEU A 36 0.98 1.79 6.84
C LEU A 36 0.65 2.96 7.76
N ARG A 37 -0.26 3.82 7.33
CA ARG A 37 -0.66 5.04 8.06
C ARG A 37 -2.13 4.93 8.48
N ILE A 38 -2.53 5.73 9.48
CA ILE A 38 -3.92 5.79 9.95
C ILE A 38 -4.86 6.06 8.77
N GLY A 39 -4.47 7.02 7.94
CA GLY A 39 -5.18 7.33 6.72
C GLY A 39 -6.52 8.03 6.95
N LYS A 40 -7.32 8.10 5.89
CA LYS A 40 -8.67 8.67 5.89
C LYS A 40 -9.49 8.05 4.76
N HIS A 41 -10.78 7.92 4.99
CA HIS A 41 -11.77 7.65 3.95
C HIS A 41 -12.61 8.92 3.74
N THR A 42 -12.74 9.38 2.51
CA THR A 42 -13.47 10.61 2.18
C THR A 42 -14.67 10.40 1.28
N ALA A 43 -14.70 9.29 0.53
CA ALA A 43 -15.78 8.87 -0.35
C ALA A 43 -15.47 7.47 -0.89
N PRO A 44 -16.43 6.78 -1.53
CA PRO A 44 -16.19 5.48 -2.18
C PRO A 44 -14.97 5.55 -3.12
N ASN A 45 -14.07 4.58 -3.00
CA ASN A 45 -12.78 4.51 -3.71
C ASN A 45 -11.88 5.75 -3.53
N LYS A 46 -12.11 6.57 -2.50
CA LYS A 46 -11.34 7.78 -2.21
C LYS A 46 -10.87 7.79 -0.76
N GLY A 47 -9.61 7.43 -0.56
CA GLY A 47 -8.96 7.44 0.73
C GLY A 47 -7.58 6.83 0.65
N PHE A 48 -6.96 6.67 1.81
CA PHE A 48 -5.75 5.86 1.95
C PHE A 48 -5.64 5.28 3.37
N GLY A 49 -4.76 4.30 3.55
CA GLY A 49 -4.36 3.77 4.86
C GLY A 49 -5.44 2.95 5.56
N VAL A 50 -5.24 2.71 6.87
CA VAL A 50 -6.07 1.82 7.68
C VAL A 50 -7.56 2.18 7.58
N LYS A 51 -7.92 3.45 7.84
CA LYS A 51 -9.33 3.89 7.79
C LYS A 51 -10.01 3.68 6.44
N HIS A 52 -9.25 3.78 5.34
CA HIS A 52 -9.80 3.52 4.02
C HIS A 52 -10.04 2.04 3.76
N ILE A 53 -9.07 1.20 4.15
CA ILE A 53 -9.15 -0.25 3.98
C ILE A 53 -10.26 -0.81 4.87
N GLU A 54 -10.39 -0.32 6.10
CA GLU A 54 -11.47 -0.73 7.00
C GLU A 54 -12.85 -0.40 6.42
N ALA A 55 -13.02 0.83 5.92
CA ALA A 55 -14.30 1.26 5.36
C ALA A 55 -14.74 0.45 4.13
N GLU A 56 -13.79 0.06 3.27
CA GLU A 56 -14.12 -0.55 1.97
C GLU A 56 -13.96 -2.07 1.95
N HIS A 57 -13.06 -2.64 2.76
CA HIS A 57 -12.58 -4.03 2.60
C HIS A 57 -12.56 -4.85 3.90
N MET A 58 -12.93 -4.30 5.06
CA MET A 58 -12.82 -5.03 6.34
C MET A 58 -13.59 -6.36 6.34
N GLN A 59 -14.78 -6.40 5.74
CA GLN A 59 -15.57 -7.63 5.65
C GLN A 59 -14.83 -8.73 4.89
N GLU A 60 -14.16 -8.40 3.78
CA GLU A 60 -13.37 -9.37 3.01
C GLU A 60 -12.14 -9.87 3.78
N ILE A 61 -11.52 -8.98 4.55
CA ILE A 61 -10.35 -9.27 5.41
C ILE A 61 -10.74 -10.21 6.55
N LEU A 62 -11.84 -9.93 7.24
CA LEU A 62 -12.39 -10.79 8.29
C LEU A 62 -12.76 -12.17 7.75
N ASN A 63 -13.36 -12.24 6.55
CA ASN A 63 -13.70 -13.51 5.90
C ASN A 63 -12.49 -14.35 5.49
N LEU A 64 -11.29 -13.76 5.43
CA LEU A 64 -10.02 -14.47 5.25
C LEU A 64 -9.40 -14.94 6.57
N GLY A 65 -10.00 -14.60 7.71
CA GLY A 65 -9.53 -14.98 9.05
C GLY A 65 -8.54 -14.01 9.69
N PHE A 66 -8.30 -12.83 9.07
CA PHE A 66 -7.45 -11.80 9.66
C PHE A 66 -8.25 -10.97 10.66
N THR A 67 -7.63 -10.54 11.76
CA THR A 67 -8.32 -9.73 12.78
C THR A 67 -8.15 -8.22 12.57
N SER A 68 -7.21 -7.83 11.71
CA SER A 68 -6.86 -6.42 11.48
C SER A 68 -6.29 -6.17 10.09
N VAL A 69 -6.40 -4.92 9.63
CA VAL A 69 -5.78 -4.46 8.36
C VAL A 69 -4.26 -4.64 8.38
N ASN A 70 -3.61 -4.35 9.51
CA ASN A 70 -2.16 -4.50 9.65
C ASN A 70 -1.69 -5.93 9.37
N GLU A 71 -2.38 -6.93 9.95
CA GLU A 71 -2.05 -8.34 9.73
C GLU A 71 -2.24 -8.73 8.26
N PHE A 72 -3.35 -8.32 7.65
CA PHE A 72 -3.61 -8.62 6.24
C PHE A 72 -2.58 -8.00 5.30
N VAL A 73 -2.22 -6.72 5.52
CA VAL A 73 -1.19 -6.02 4.73
C VAL A 73 0.15 -6.75 4.84
N LYS A 74 0.58 -7.13 6.06
CA LYS A 74 1.82 -7.90 6.26
C LYS A 74 1.80 -9.26 5.59
N ALA A 75 0.65 -9.93 5.55
CA ALA A 75 0.52 -11.22 4.87
C ALA A 75 0.65 -11.12 3.34
N ILE A 76 0.52 -9.91 2.76
CA ILE A 76 0.76 -9.65 1.33
C ILE A 76 2.19 -9.19 1.08
N ILE A 77 2.75 -8.37 1.97
CA ILE A 77 4.11 -7.84 1.87
C ILE A 77 5.08 -8.87 2.44
N VAL A 78 5.28 -9.94 1.67
CA VAL A 78 6.17 -11.06 2.00
C VAL A 78 7.18 -11.28 0.88
N GLU A 79 8.24 -12.03 1.16
CA GLU A 79 9.20 -12.47 0.14
C GLU A 79 8.48 -13.10 -1.06
N ASN A 80 8.99 -12.83 -2.26
CA ASN A 80 8.44 -13.29 -3.54
C ASN A 80 7.06 -12.73 -3.91
N ALA A 81 6.46 -11.83 -3.11
CA ALA A 81 5.28 -11.08 -3.55
C ALA A 81 5.62 -10.32 -4.84
N LYS A 82 4.78 -10.48 -5.85
CA LYS A 82 5.02 -9.92 -7.18
C LYS A 82 4.73 -8.43 -7.19
N ILE A 83 5.59 -7.66 -7.84
CA ILE A 83 5.51 -6.20 -7.90
C ILE A 83 5.09 -5.82 -9.32
N PHE A 84 3.97 -5.12 -9.42
CA PHE A 84 3.44 -4.57 -10.66
C PHE A 84 3.44 -3.05 -10.60
N CYS A 85 3.64 -2.41 -11.75
CA CYS A 85 3.55 -0.96 -11.87
C CYS A 85 2.62 -0.59 -13.02
N GLU A 86 1.69 0.31 -12.75
CA GLU A 86 0.84 0.90 -13.78
C GLU A 86 1.51 2.16 -14.34
N PHE A 87 1.88 2.09 -15.63
CA PHE A 87 2.54 3.19 -16.33
C PHE A 87 1.53 4.12 -17.05
N SER A 88 0.24 3.79 -17.03
CA SER A 88 -0.80 4.45 -17.84
C SER A 88 -1.33 5.76 -17.23
N ASP A 89 -1.14 6.00 -15.93
CA ASP A 89 -1.51 7.25 -15.27
C ASP A 89 -0.39 8.30 -15.39
N LEU A 90 -0.23 8.85 -16.59
CA LEU A 90 0.83 9.81 -16.97
C LEU A 90 0.53 11.28 -16.58
N LYS A 91 -0.65 11.58 -16.02
CA LYS A 91 -1.05 12.98 -15.72
C LYS A 91 -0.67 13.48 -14.33
N GLY A 92 -0.13 12.61 -13.47
CA GLY A 92 0.39 12.98 -12.17
C GLY A 92 1.48 11.98 -11.80
N ASN A 93 2.50 12.42 -11.07
CA ASN A 93 3.69 11.64 -10.70
C ASN A 93 3.42 10.44 -9.75
N HIS A 94 2.23 9.85 -9.79
CA HIS A 94 1.72 8.84 -8.87
C HIS A 94 1.49 7.53 -9.63
N ARG A 95 2.57 6.77 -9.86
CA ARG A 95 2.43 5.40 -10.37
C ARG A 95 1.99 4.50 -9.23
N PRO A 96 0.80 3.88 -9.28
CA PRO A 96 0.46 2.90 -8.27
C PRO A 96 1.39 1.71 -8.43
N ILE A 97 1.95 1.29 -7.30
CA ILE A 97 2.76 0.07 -7.21
C ILE A 97 1.89 -0.98 -6.54
N ILE A 98 1.70 -2.09 -7.22
CA ILE A 98 0.80 -3.16 -6.80
C ILE A 98 1.66 -4.33 -6.35
N LEU A 99 1.58 -4.63 -5.06
CA LEU A 99 2.11 -5.87 -4.50
C LEU A 99 1.03 -6.93 -4.54
N LYS A 100 1.36 -8.10 -5.09
CA LYS A 100 0.45 -9.24 -5.19
C LYS A 100 1.03 -10.46 -4.52
N ALA A 101 0.27 -11.02 -3.60
CA ALA A 101 0.43 -12.37 -3.07
C ALA A 101 -0.81 -13.23 -3.39
N SER A 102 -0.78 -14.52 -3.04
CA SER A 102 -1.91 -15.42 -3.26
C SER A 102 -3.17 -14.99 -2.51
N ILE A 103 -3.01 -14.28 -1.40
CA ILE A 103 -4.10 -13.90 -0.49
C ILE A 103 -4.70 -12.52 -0.77
N GLY A 104 -4.05 -11.68 -1.58
CA GLY A 104 -4.57 -10.36 -1.92
C GLY A 104 -3.58 -9.42 -2.61
N ILE A 105 -4.00 -8.17 -2.74
CA ILE A 105 -3.24 -7.07 -3.33
C ILE A 105 -3.08 -5.93 -2.32
N VAL A 106 -1.89 -5.33 -2.28
CA VAL A 106 -1.63 -4.03 -1.63
C VAL A 106 -1.24 -3.03 -2.70
N VAL A 107 -1.84 -1.84 -2.66
CA VAL A 107 -1.50 -0.72 -3.54
C VAL A 107 -0.69 0.30 -2.76
N LEU A 108 0.46 0.68 -3.30
CA LEU A 108 1.39 1.64 -2.73
C LEU A 108 1.46 2.90 -3.59
N GLU A 109 1.66 4.02 -2.92
CA GLU A 109 2.02 5.30 -3.52
C GLU A 109 3.46 5.64 -3.11
N ARG A 110 4.33 5.81 -4.10
CA ARG A 110 5.69 6.29 -3.88
C ARG A 110 5.67 7.78 -3.51
N LYS A 111 6.40 8.16 -2.46
CA LYS A 111 6.57 9.56 -2.06
C LYS A 111 8.04 9.89 -1.89
N PHE A 112 8.41 11.08 -2.33
CA PHE A 112 9.73 11.65 -2.11
C PHE A 112 9.63 12.61 -0.94
N LEU A 113 10.32 12.29 0.15
CA LEU A 113 10.49 13.16 1.30
C LEU A 113 11.93 13.68 1.31
N GLU A 114 12.21 14.71 2.10
CA GLU A 114 13.60 15.19 2.31
C GLU A 114 14.51 14.08 2.86
N SER A 115 13.96 13.17 3.65
CA SER A 115 14.67 12.03 4.23
C SER A 115 14.81 10.82 3.28
N GLY A 116 14.32 10.92 2.04
CA GLY A 116 14.40 9.86 1.03
C GLY A 116 13.05 9.35 0.50
N THR A 117 13.12 8.28 -0.29
CA THR A 117 11.93 7.64 -0.88
C THR A 117 11.22 6.79 0.18
N ILE A 118 9.89 6.93 0.27
CA ILE A 118 9.03 6.03 1.05
C ILE A 118 7.90 5.51 0.16
N TYR A 119 7.28 4.42 0.59
CA TYR A 119 6.11 3.83 -0.06
C TYR A 119 4.94 3.79 0.91
N SER A 120 3.88 4.55 0.63
CA SER A 120 2.70 4.65 1.50
C SER A 120 1.63 3.67 1.04
N VAL A 121 1.10 2.86 1.96
CA VAL A 121 -0.06 2.00 1.66
C VAL A 121 -1.29 2.87 1.39
N VAL A 122 -1.88 2.71 0.20
CA VAL A 122 -3.11 3.37 -0.20
C VAL A 122 -4.30 2.49 0.14
N THR A 123 -4.34 1.27 -0.39
CA THR A 123 -5.41 0.31 -0.12
C THR A 123 -4.88 -1.13 -0.12
N ALA A 124 -5.67 -2.07 0.39
CA ALA A 124 -5.42 -3.49 0.36
C ALA A 124 -6.76 -4.23 0.27
N TYR A 125 -6.84 -5.25 -0.58
CA TYR A 125 -8.09 -5.98 -0.79
C TYR A 125 -7.87 -7.41 -1.31
N ARG A 126 -8.91 -8.22 -1.18
CA ARG A 126 -8.93 -9.60 -1.68
C ARG A 126 -9.23 -9.62 -3.18
N ARG A 127 -8.21 -9.41 -4.00
CA ARG A 127 -8.21 -9.83 -5.41
C ARG A 127 -6.85 -10.37 -5.79
N THR A 128 -6.82 -11.16 -6.85
CA THR A 128 -5.61 -11.79 -7.36
C THR A 128 -5.24 -11.32 -8.75
N ASN A 129 -5.99 -10.44 -9.41
CA ASN A 129 -5.62 -9.93 -10.73
C ASN A 129 -5.08 -8.49 -10.61
N PRO A 130 -3.75 -8.29 -10.68
CA PRO A 130 -3.15 -6.97 -10.57
C PRO A 130 -3.27 -6.26 -11.93
N HIS A 131 -3.34 -4.94 -11.90
CA HIS A 131 -3.16 -4.12 -13.09
C HIS A 131 -1.67 -3.81 -13.30
N GLY A 132 -1.30 -3.44 -14.53
CA GLY A 132 0.06 -3.03 -14.87
C GLY A 132 1.02 -4.16 -15.28
N ILE A 133 2.31 -3.81 -15.38
CA ILE A 133 3.40 -4.68 -15.84
C ILE A 133 4.16 -5.17 -14.61
N GLN A 134 4.50 -6.47 -14.56
CA GLN A 134 5.36 -6.99 -13.49
C GLN A 134 6.77 -6.42 -13.65
N ILE A 135 7.26 -5.72 -12.63
CA ILE A 135 8.58 -5.08 -12.61
C ILE A 135 9.57 -5.80 -11.70
N GLY A 136 9.11 -6.69 -10.82
CA GLY A 136 9.98 -7.43 -9.91
C GLY A 136 9.22 -8.24 -8.87
N THR A 137 9.94 -8.61 -7.82
CA THR A 137 9.41 -9.31 -6.64
C THR A 137 9.99 -8.71 -5.37
N MET A 138 9.24 -8.78 -4.28
CA MET A 138 9.76 -8.50 -2.94
C MET A 138 10.91 -9.46 -2.61
N LYS A 139 11.94 -8.93 -1.98
CA LYS A 139 13.13 -9.66 -1.51
C LYS A 139 13.13 -9.74 0.00
#